data_AF-A0A328IM63-F1
#
_entry.id   AF-A0A328IM63-F1
#
_cell.length_a   1.000
_cell.length_b   1.000
_cell.length_c   1.000
_cell.angle_alpha   90.00
_cell.angle_beta   90.00
_cell.angle_gamma   90.00
#
_symmetry.space_group_name_H-M   'P 1'
#
loop_
_entity.id
_entity.type
_entity.pdbx_description
1 polymer ?
#
loop_
_entity_poly.entity_id
_entity_poly.type
_entity_poly.pdbx_seq_one_letter_code
_entity_poly.pdbx_strand_id
1 'polypeptide(L)'
;MNQKSFLLVLLLFVFTFLLSTGMIEISKDADSILPADQAGDIEITADGNISNTLNLLISSFEERVDGIMAALRVLANTQEVLSGDWLNIEPLLMIFNESYEGLAMYIEANGDYYTVQRDWTGLNLSDRGYFPILQSGLEVSGYRVMSRSTGKRSIVFGFQ
;
A
#
# COMPACT_ATOMS: atom_id res chain seq x y z
N MET A 1 -15.47 -24.51 18.80
CA MET A 1 -15.88 -24.72 17.40
C MET A 1 -15.00 -23.82 16.56
N ASN A 2 -14.26 -24.40 15.60
CA ASN A 2 -12.99 -23.92 15.08
C ASN A 2 -12.95 -22.43 14.69
N GLN A 3 -11.98 -21.75 15.29
CA GLN A 3 -11.60 -20.36 15.12
C GLN A 3 -11.14 -20.16 13.68
N LYS A 4 -12.05 -19.72 12.82
CA LYS A 4 -11.68 -19.22 11.51
C LYS A 4 -11.09 -17.82 11.73
N SER A 5 -9.82 -17.75 12.06
CA SER A 5 -9.10 -16.48 12.14
C SER A 5 -8.79 -16.02 10.72
N PHE A 6 -9.11 -14.77 10.44
CA PHE A 6 -9.02 -14.23 9.09
C PHE A 6 -8.33 -12.88 9.14
N LEU A 7 -7.63 -12.52 8.07
CA LEU A 7 -6.80 -11.33 8.07
C LEU A 7 -7.13 -10.49 6.84
N LEU A 8 -7.29 -9.19 7.05
CA LEU A 8 -7.43 -8.23 5.98
C LEU A 8 -6.09 -7.53 5.76
N VAL A 9 -5.63 -7.47 4.52
CA VAL A 9 -4.33 -6.86 4.19
C VAL A 9 -4.44 -5.97 2.96
N LEU A 10 -3.88 -4.76 3.04
CA LEU A 10 -3.65 -3.90 1.89
C LEU A 10 -2.16 -3.87 1.54
N LEU A 11 -1.86 -4.08 0.25
CA LEU A 11 -0.55 -3.83 -0.33
C LEU A 11 -0.53 -2.49 -1.06
N LEU A 12 0.25 -1.55 -0.56
CA LEU A 12 0.54 -0.30 -1.26
C LEU A 12 1.79 -0.46 -2.12
N PHE A 13 1.68 -0.18 -3.41
CA PHE A 13 2.81 -0.12 -4.34
C PHE A 13 3.36 1.31 -4.35
N VAL A 14 4.47 1.54 -3.65
CA VAL A 14 5.14 2.84 -3.67
C VAL A 14 5.95 2.94 -4.97
N PHE A 15 5.30 3.23 -6.11
CA PHE A 15 5.97 3.79 -7.29
C PHE A 15 4.98 4.31 -8.35
N THR A 16 4.29 5.43 -8.08
CA THR A 16 3.84 6.38 -9.14
C THR A 16 3.44 7.79 -8.69
N PHE A 17 3.62 8.21 -7.43
CA PHE A 17 3.24 9.59 -7.08
C PHE A 17 4.25 10.67 -7.54
N LEU A 18 5.50 10.29 -7.80
CA LEU A 18 6.54 11.19 -8.32
C LEU A 18 6.51 11.40 -9.84
N LEU A 19 5.73 10.62 -10.60
CA LEU A 19 5.59 10.77 -12.05
C LEU A 19 4.26 11.44 -12.45
N SER A 20 3.22 11.38 -11.61
CA SER A 20 1.90 11.99 -11.87
C SER A 20 1.91 13.52 -11.73
N THR A 21 2.79 14.08 -10.89
CA THR A 21 2.96 15.53 -10.73
C THR A 21 3.81 16.20 -11.82
N GLY A 22 4.23 15.46 -12.86
CA GLY A 22 4.83 16.07 -14.05
C GLY A 22 6.09 16.91 -13.80
N MET A 23 6.79 16.74 -12.67
CA MET A 23 7.96 17.56 -12.34
C MET A 23 9.31 16.94 -12.68
N ILE A 24 9.36 15.76 -13.32
CA ILE A 24 10.62 15.20 -13.81
C ILE A 24 10.39 14.50 -15.15
N GLU A 25 10.64 15.21 -16.24
CA GLU A 25 11.04 14.58 -17.51
C GLU A 25 12.49 14.12 -17.35
N ILE A 26 12.71 12.81 -17.20
CA ILE A 26 14.04 12.25 -17.45
C ILE A 26 14.20 12.22 -18.98
N SER A 27 14.68 13.33 -19.53
CA SER A 27 15.12 13.40 -20.93
C SER A 27 16.14 12.28 -21.17
N LYS A 28 15.79 11.38 -22.07
CA LYS A 28 16.61 10.24 -22.49
C LYS A 28 17.39 10.59 -23.75
N ASP A 29 18.08 11.73 -23.74
CA ASP A 29 19.08 12.08 -24.76
C ASP A 29 20.33 12.60 -24.06
N ALA A 30 21.17 11.65 -23.65
CA ALA A 30 22.55 11.91 -23.26
C ALA A 30 23.40 12.04 -24.53
N ASP A 31 23.42 13.23 -25.12
CA ASP A 31 24.52 13.68 -25.99
C ASP A 31 24.44 15.20 -26.23
N SER A 32 24.92 15.98 -25.25
CA SER A 32 25.64 17.22 -25.50
C SER A 32 26.29 17.71 -24.20
N ILE A 33 27.61 17.61 -24.14
CA ILE A 33 28.42 18.29 -23.13
C ILE A 33 28.42 19.78 -23.52
N LEU A 34 27.60 20.58 -22.84
CA LEU A 34 27.72 22.03 -22.85
C LEU A 34 28.69 22.48 -21.73
N PRO A 35 29.51 23.52 -21.96
CA PRO A 35 30.62 23.89 -21.08
C PRO A 35 30.13 24.35 -19.70
N ALA A 36 30.91 23.98 -18.69
CA ALA A 36 30.65 24.10 -17.25
C ALA A 36 30.71 25.55 -16.69
N ASP A 37 30.13 26.55 -17.37
CA ASP A 37 30.19 27.96 -16.94
C ASP A 37 28.84 28.69 -16.95
N GLN A 38 27.72 27.95 -16.89
CA GLN A 38 26.37 28.51 -16.69
C GLN A 38 25.51 27.64 -15.76
N ALA A 39 26.13 26.80 -14.92
CA ALA A 39 25.44 26.27 -13.76
C ALA A 39 25.46 27.39 -12.71
N GLY A 40 24.51 28.32 -12.82
CA GLY A 40 24.11 29.09 -11.65
C GLY A 40 23.73 28.05 -10.61
N ASP A 41 24.50 27.98 -9.53
CA ASP A 41 24.17 27.16 -8.38
C ASP A 41 22.69 27.42 -8.10
N ILE A 42 21.85 26.39 -8.27
CA ILE A 42 20.54 26.42 -7.64
C ILE A 42 20.88 26.25 -6.17
N GLU A 43 21.25 27.36 -5.55
CA GLU A 43 21.23 27.52 -4.12
C GLU A 43 19.74 27.37 -3.76
N ILE A 44 19.35 26.13 -3.45
CA ILE A 44 18.06 25.85 -2.82
C ILE A 44 18.18 26.48 -1.43
N THR A 45 17.98 27.80 -1.39
CA THR A 45 17.77 28.52 -0.16
C THR A 45 16.52 27.89 0.44
N ALA A 46 16.66 27.30 1.62
CA ALA A 46 15.53 26.81 2.41
C ALA A 46 14.68 28.02 2.83
N ASP A 47 13.96 28.60 1.88
CA ASP A 47 12.91 29.56 2.17
C ASP A 47 11.79 28.81 2.93
N GLY A 48 11.02 29.55 3.72
CA GLY A 48 9.91 28.95 4.48
C GLY A 48 8.88 28.23 3.58
N ASN A 49 8.90 28.45 2.27
CA ASN A 49 7.95 27.89 1.30
C ASN A 49 8.27 26.43 0.95
N ILE A 50 9.55 26.05 0.81
CA ILE A 50 9.95 24.65 0.57
C ILE A 50 9.63 23.78 1.79
N SER A 51 10.01 24.24 2.99
CA SER A 51 9.71 23.51 4.24
C SER A 51 8.21 23.36 4.46
N ASN A 52 7.42 24.41 4.20
CA ASN A 52 5.96 24.34 4.31
C ASN A 52 5.37 23.38 3.26
N THR A 53 5.84 23.42 2.01
CA THR A 53 5.39 22.51 0.95
C THR A 53 5.70 21.06 1.28
N LEU A 54 6.91 20.76 1.76
CA LEU A 54 7.30 19.41 2.18
C LEU A 54 6.46 18.93 3.37
N ASN A 55 6.23 19.79 4.36
CA ASN A 55 5.39 19.45 5.51
C ASN A 55 3.95 19.15 5.10
N LEU A 56 3.37 19.93 4.17
CA LEU A 56 2.03 19.68 3.63
C LEU A 56 1.97 18.36 2.85
N LEU A 57 3.02 18.03 2.09
CA LEU A 57 3.10 16.75 1.38
C LEU A 57 3.17 15.57 2.36
N ILE A 58 4.01 15.67 3.39
CA ILE A 58 4.15 14.65 4.43
C ILE A 58 2.82 14.47 5.18
N SER A 59 2.21 15.57 5.64
CA SER A 59 0.96 15.50 6.39
C SER A 59 -0.19 14.93 5.56
N SER A 60 -0.27 15.30 4.27
CA SER A 60 -1.27 14.75 3.35
C SER A 60 -1.07 13.24 3.11
N PHE A 61 0.19 12.80 3.00
CA PHE A 61 0.51 11.37 2.89
C PHE A 61 0.14 10.61 4.18
N GLU A 62 0.51 11.14 5.34
CA GLU A 62 0.17 10.56 6.65
C GLU A 62 -1.35 10.44 6.82
N GLU A 63 -2.10 11.51 6.55
CA GLU A 63 -3.57 11.50 6.60
C GLU A 63 -4.17 10.46 5.65
N ARG A 64 -3.62 10.32 4.45
CA ARG A 64 -4.07 9.31 3.48
C ARG A 64 -3.83 7.89 3.97
N VAL A 65 -2.64 7.61 4.53
CA VAL A 65 -2.30 6.29 5.08
C VAL A 65 -3.14 5.97 6.31
N ASP A 66 -3.36 6.95 7.20
CA ASP A 66 -4.19 6.77 8.39
C ASP A 66 -5.65 6.52 8.02
N GLY A 67 -6.19 7.22 7.01
CA GLY A 67 -7.54 6.99 6.49
C GLY A 67 -7.71 5.57 5.92
N ILE A 68 -6.72 5.09 5.18
CA ILE A 68 -6.65 3.72 4.67
C ILE A 68 -6.66 2.71 5.83
N MET A 69 -5.81 2.91 6.82
CA MET A 69 -5.70 2.04 8.00
C MET A 69 -6.99 1.99 8.81
N ALA A 70 -7.61 3.15 9.04
CA ALA A 70 -8.88 3.24 9.74
C ALA A 70 -9.99 2.50 8.99
N ALA A 71 -10.09 2.68 7.66
CA ALA A 71 -11.09 2.00 6.84
C ALA A 71 -10.87 0.49 6.80
N LEU A 72 -9.63 0.01 6.68
CA LEU A 72 -9.31 -1.43 6.75
C LEU A 72 -9.65 -2.01 8.12
N ARG A 73 -9.37 -1.30 9.22
CA ARG A 73 -9.73 -1.75 10.56
C ARG A 73 -11.24 -1.90 10.73
N VAL A 74 -12.01 -0.95 10.21
CA VAL A 74 -13.48 -1.04 10.20
C VAL A 74 -13.93 -2.26 9.40
N LEU A 75 -13.39 -2.46 8.19
CA LEU A 75 -13.72 -3.61 7.35
C LEU A 75 -13.39 -4.95 8.03
N ALA A 76 -12.24 -5.08 8.66
CA ALA A 76 -11.83 -6.29 9.36
C ALA A 76 -12.82 -6.72 10.45
N ASN A 77 -13.58 -5.76 11.01
CA ASN A 77 -14.55 -5.98 12.08
C ASN A 77 -16.01 -6.09 11.59
N THR A 78 -16.26 -6.11 10.27
CA THR A 78 -17.63 -6.31 9.77
C THR A 78 -18.05 -7.77 9.83
N GLN A 79 -19.36 -8.02 9.91
CA GLN A 79 -19.89 -9.39 9.99
C GLN A 79 -19.56 -10.20 8.74
N GLU A 80 -19.49 -9.55 7.58
CA GLU A 80 -19.12 -10.16 6.30
C GLU A 80 -17.68 -10.67 6.33
N VAL A 81 -16.72 -9.88 6.82
CA VAL A 81 -15.30 -10.31 6.92
C VAL A 81 -15.12 -11.39 7.98
N LEU A 82 -15.78 -11.24 9.13
CA LEU A 82 -15.76 -12.23 10.20
C LEU A 82 -16.45 -13.55 9.80
N SER A 83 -17.36 -13.54 8.82
CA SER A 83 -18.05 -14.74 8.35
C SER A 83 -17.12 -15.76 7.71
N GLY A 84 -16.03 -15.30 7.10
CA GLY A 84 -15.15 -16.18 6.35
C GLY A 84 -15.55 -16.47 4.92
N ASP A 85 -16.64 -15.88 4.46
CA ASP A 85 -17.23 -16.20 3.16
C ASP A 85 -16.81 -15.17 2.13
N TRP A 86 -15.94 -15.59 1.20
CA TRP A 86 -15.42 -14.74 0.14
C TRP A 86 -16.54 -14.02 -0.63
N LEU A 87 -17.68 -14.68 -0.87
CA LEU A 87 -18.80 -14.09 -1.61
C LEU A 87 -19.42 -12.88 -0.91
N ASN A 88 -19.31 -12.80 0.42
CA ASN A 88 -19.77 -11.64 1.19
C ASN A 88 -18.66 -10.58 1.36
N ILE A 89 -17.40 -11.00 1.28
CA ILE A 89 -16.22 -10.14 1.50
C ILE A 89 -15.84 -9.39 0.24
N GLU A 90 -15.89 -10.05 -0.91
CA GLU A 90 -15.48 -9.50 -2.20
C GLU A 90 -16.14 -8.15 -2.52
N PRO A 91 -17.46 -7.95 -2.35
CA PRO A 91 -18.08 -6.66 -2.65
C PRO A 91 -17.55 -5.52 -1.76
N LEU A 92 -17.23 -5.81 -0.49
CA LEU A 92 -16.66 -4.82 0.43
C LEU A 92 -15.25 -4.43 0.00
N LEU A 93 -14.43 -5.41 -0.38
CA LEU A 93 -13.08 -5.16 -0.88
C LEU A 93 -13.07 -4.45 -2.24
N MET A 94 -14.09 -4.69 -3.07
CA MET A 94 -14.27 -4.00 -4.34
C MET A 94 -14.50 -2.50 -4.12
N ILE A 95 -15.48 -2.14 -3.27
CA ILE A 95 -15.77 -0.75 -2.89
C ILE A 95 -14.54 -0.09 -2.23
N PHE A 96 -13.82 -0.84 -1.40
CA PHE A 96 -12.59 -0.34 -0.78
C PHE A 96 -11.53 0.01 -1.82
N ASN A 97 -11.28 -0.87 -2.80
CA ASN A 97 -10.30 -0.65 -3.87
C ASN A 97 -10.72 0.48 -4.85
N GLU A 98 -12.00 0.84 -4.93
CA GLU A 98 -12.44 2.04 -5.67
C GLU A 98 -12.08 3.34 -4.95
N SER A 99 -12.03 3.30 -3.61
CA SER A 99 -11.77 4.47 -2.76
C SER A 99 -10.29 4.69 -2.47
N TYR A 100 -9.51 3.61 -2.46
CA TYR A 100 -8.11 3.60 -2.04
C TYR A 100 -7.21 2.95 -3.07
N GLU A 101 -6.07 3.59 -3.34
CA GLU A 101 -5.01 2.99 -4.14
C GLU A 101 -4.36 1.84 -3.35
N GLY A 102 -4.09 0.73 -4.04
CA GLY A 102 -3.47 -0.45 -3.45
C GLY A 102 -4.18 -1.73 -3.88
N LEU A 103 -3.73 -2.84 -3.32
CA LEU A 103 -4.33 -4.15 -3.51
C LEU A 103 -4.85 -4.66 -2.17
N ALA A 104 -6.15 -4.51 -1.91
CA ALA A 104 -6.79 -5.11 -0.75
C ALA A 104 -6.97 -6.62 -0.98
N MET A 105 -6.67 -7.39 0.07
CA MET A 105 -6.64 -8.84 0.06
C MET A 105 -7.27 -9.38 1.32
N TYR A 106 -7.86 -10.56 1.18
CA TYR A 106 -8.37 -11.34 2.30
C TYR A 106 -7.52 -12.62 2.44
N ILE A 107 -7.02 -12.88 3.64
CA ILE A 107 -6.12 -14.00 3.92
C ILE A 107 -6.76 -14.93 4.94
N GLU A 108 -6.78 -16.22 4.62
CA GLU A 108 -7.23 -17.28 5.51
C GLU A 108 -6.15 -17.66 6.55
N ALA A 109 -6.57 -18.34 7.62
CA ALA A 109 -5.67 -18.82 8.68
C ALA A 109 -4.53 -19.71 8.17
N ASN A 110 -4.74 -20.44 7.06
CA ASN A 110 -3.73 -21.29 6.44
C ASN A 110 -2.75 -20.50 5.54
N GLY A 111 -3.00 -19.20 5.33
CA GLY A 111 -2.22 -18.32 4.47
C GLY A 111 -2.69 -18.22 3.03
N ASP A 112 -3.69 -19.00 2.60
CA ASP A 112 -4.30 -18.83 1.29
C ASP A 112 -5.00 -17.49 1.24
N TYR A 113 -5.00 -16.85 0.07
CA TYR A 113 -5.54 -15.50 -0.02
C TYR A 113 -6.26 -15.21 -1.33
N TYR A 114 -7.15 -14.25 -1.21
CA TYR A 114 -8.08 -13.79 -2.23
C TYR A 114 -7.84 -12.32 -2.53
N THR A 115 -8.10 -11.95 -3.77
CA THR A 115 -8.06 -10.57 -4.23
C THR A 115 -9.22 -10.33 -5.17
N VAL A 116 -9.80 -9.13 -5.17
CA VAL A 116 -10.91 -8.76 -6.07
C VAL A 116 -10.59 -9.05 -7.54
N GLN A 117 -9.33 -8.95 -7.96
CA GLN A 117 -8.93 -9.16 -9.36
C GLN A 117 -8.80 -10.63 -9.76
N ARG A 118 -8.71 -11.56 -8.82
CA ARG A 118 -8.35 -12.97 -9.10
C ARG A 118 -9.17 -14.00 -8.32
N ASP A 119 -10.13 -13.58 -7.51
CA ASP A 119 -10.71 -14.43 -6.47
C ASP A 119 -9.59 -15.12 -5.67
N TRP A 120 -9.68 -16.43 -5.49
CA TRP A 120 -8.60 -17.25 -4.95
C TRP A 120 -7.37 -17.21 -5.87
N THR A 121 -6.25 -16.77 -5.30
CA THR A 121 -5.04 -16.52 -6.08
C THR A 121 -4.23 -17.77 -6.42
N GLY A 122 -4.54 -18.92 -5.80
CA GLY A 122 -3.71 -20.13 -5.87
C GLY A 122 -2.34 -19.99 -5.21
N LEU A 123 -2.14 -18.91 -4.43
CA LEU A 123 -0.89 -18.60 -3.74
C LEU A 123 -1.15 -18.54 -2.23
N ASN A 124 -0.08 -18.69 -1.46
CA ASN A 124 -0.12 -18.71 0.00
C ASN A 124 0.83 -17.65 0.58
N LEU A 125 0.55 -17.11 1.77
CA LEU A 125 1.33 -16.07 2.45
C LEU A 125 1.85 -16.50 3.83
N SER A 126 1.73 -17.77 4.19
CA SER A 126 2.11 -18.28 5.52
C SER A 126 3.59 -18.12 5.85
N ASP A 127 4.45 -18.11 4.84
CA ASP A 127 5.89 -17.91 4.94
C ASP A 127 6.30 -16.43 5.00
N ARG A 128 5.34 -15.50 4.96
CA ARG A 128 5.62 -14.06 5.04
C ARG A 128 5.84 -13.66 6.49
N GLY A 129 6.89 -12.86 6.75
CA GLY A 129 7.21 -12.45 8.12
C GLY A 129 6.16 -11.57 8.81
N TYR A 130 5.22 -10.97 8.08
CA TYR A 130 4.08 -10.26 8.66
C TYR A 130 2.91 -11.18 9.05
N PHE A 131 2.84 -12.39 8.48
CA PHE A 131 1.70 -13.29 8.67
C PHE A 131 1.59 -13.81 10.11
N PRO A 132 2.68 -14.22 10.80
CA PRO A 132 2.61 -14.58 12.22
C PRO A 132 2.16 -13.43 13.12
N ILE A 133 2.50 -12.18 12.77
CA ILE A 133 2.08 -10.99 13.52
C ILE A 133 0.56 -10.86 13.47
N LEU A 134 -0.01 -10.92 12.26
CA LEU A 134 -1.45 -10.90 12.05
C LEU A 134 -2.17 -12.07 12.73
N GLN A 135 -1.61 -13.29 12.65
CA GLN A 135 -2.18 -14.45 13.35
C GLN A 135 -2.24 -14.27 14.87
N SER A 136 -1.29 -13.53 15.45
CA SER A 136 -1.28 -13.24 16.89
C SER A 136 -2.30 -12.18 17.32
N GLY A 137 -3.12 -11.67 16.40
CA GLY A 137 -4.10 -10.61 16.65
C GLY A 137 -3.48 -9.22 16.75
N LEU A 138 -2.24 -9.08 16.30
CA LEU A 138 -1.55 -7.80 16.24
C LEU A 138 -1.69 -7.19 14.85
N GLU A 139 -1.81 -5.88 14.81
CA GLU A 139 -1.87 -5.11 13.58
C GLU A 139 -0.49 -5.00 12.94
N VAL A 140 -0.46 -4.93 11.60
CA VAL A 140 0.75 -4.65 10.83
C VAL A 140 0.61 -3.25 10.23
N SER A 141 1.40 -2.30 10.73
CA SER A 141 1.34 -0.88 10.32
C SER A 141 2.46 -0.47 9.36
N GLY A 142 2.88 -1.39 8.48
CA GLY A 142 3.89 -1.10 7.46
C GLY A 142 5.03 -2.13 7.39
N TYR A 143 4.79 -3.27 6.74
CA TYR A 143 5.81 -4.30 6.51
C TYR A 143 6.26 -4.31 5.04
N ARG A 144 7.57 -4.20 4.80
CA ARG A 144 8.14 -4.11 3.44
C ARG A 144 8.23 -5.50 2.80
N VAL A 145 7.71 -5.65 1.58
CA VAL A 145 7.75 -6.91 0.82
C VAL A 145 7.97 -6.69 -0.68
N MET A 146 8.31 -7.77 -1.38
CA MET A 146 8.06 -7.90 -2.82
C MET A 146 6.74 -8.65 -3.01
N SER A 147 5.74 -8.04 -3.65
CA SER A 147 4.43 -8.67 -3.88
C SER A 147 4.54 -9.92 -4.75
N ARG A 148 3.81 -11.00 -4.41
CA ARG A 148 3.79 -12.25 -5.21
C ARG A 148 2.99 -12.09 -6.49
N SER A 149 1.88 -11.35 -6.43
CA SER A 149 0.97 -11.20 -7.55
C SER A 149 1.52 -10.28 -8.64
N THR A 150 2.38 -9.31 -8.28
CA THR A 150 2.87 -8.27 -9.21
C THR A 150 4.39 -8.18 -9.34
N GLY A 151 5.16 -8.77 -8.42
CA GLY A 151 6.62 -8.63 -8.41
C GLY A 151 7.14 -7.22 -8.08
N LYS A 152 6.28 -6.32 -7.60
CA LYS A 152 6.64 -4.94 -7.22
C LYS A 152 6.93 -4.82 -5.72
N ARG A 153 7.79 -3.85 -5.36
CA ARG A 153 8.03 -3.49 -3.95
C ARG A 153 6.78 -2.87 -3.37
N SER A 154 6.43 -3.29 -2.16
CA SER A 154 5.20 -2.89 -1.50
C SER A 154 5.38 -2.74 0.00
N ILE A 155 4.43 -2.01 0.60
CA ILE A 155 4.24 -1.95 2.04
C ILE A 155 2.91 -2.62 2.36
N VAL A 156 2.94 -3.50 3.35
CA VAL A 156 1.80 -4.24 3.88
C VAL A 156 1.24 -3.52 5.08
N PHE A 157 -0.06 -3.32 5.06
CA PHE A 157 -0.88 -2.92 6.18
C PHE A 157 -1.91 -4.00 6.46
N GLY A 158 -2.16 -4.38 7.71
CA GLY A 158 -3.08 -5.47 7.97
C GLY A 158 -3.65 -5.56 9.38
N PHE A 159 -4.80 -6.21 9.45
CA PHE A 159 -5.62 -6.40 10.64
C PHE A 159 -6.12 -7.84 10.71
N GLN A 160 -6.37 -8.33 11.93
CA GLN A 160 -7.07 -9.59 12.20
C GLN A 160 -8.53 -9.30 12.51
#